data_AF-A0A6J6TUA6-F1
#
_entry.id   AF-A0A6J6TUA6-F1
#
_cell.length_a   1.000
_cell.length_b   1.000
_cell.length_c   1.000
_cell.angle_alpha   90.00
_cell.angle_beta   90.00
_cell.angle_gamma   90.00
#
_symmetry.space_group_name_H-M   'P 1'
#
loop_
_entity.id
_entity.type
_entity.pdbx_description
1 polymer ?
#
loop_
_entity_poly.entity_id
_entity_poly.type
_entity_poly.pdbx_seq_one_letter_code
_entity_poly.pdbx_strand_id
1 'polypeptide(L)' 'MLQRNVEPDEDILGDGIALVGVAQYPARVKCALLAWMAWKDAAIQAGAIEEQS' A
#
# COMPACT_ATOMS: atom_id res chain seq x y z
N MET A 1 2.29 -2.42 22.08
CA MET A 1 1.31 -2.28 20.97
C MET A 1 1.17 -0.80 20.69
N LEU A 2 1.92 -0.27 19.73
CA LEU A 2 1.84 1.13 19.30
C LEU A 2 0.96 1.17 18.05
N GLN A 3 -0.33 1.48 18.23
CA GLN A 3 -1.23 1.74 17.11
C GLN A 3 -1.16 3.24 16.79
N ARG A 4 -0.85 3.58 15.54
CA ARG A 4 -0.95 4.96 15.06
C ARG A 4 -2.42 5.20 14.71
N ASN A 5 -3.11 6.02 15.48
CA ASN A 5 -4.50 6.39 15.18
C ASN A 5 -4.49 7.47 14.08
N VAL A 6 -4.68 7.05 12.84
CA VAL A 6 -4.86 7.94 11.69
C VAL A 6 -6.26 7.66 11.18
N GLU A 7 -7.09 8.70 11.13
CA GLU A 7 -8.40 8.62 10.46
C GLU A 7 -8.15 8.44 8.96
N PRO A 8 -8.65 7.36 8.36
CA PRO A 8 -8.48 7.10 6.94
C PRO A 8 -9.40 8.02 6.11
N ASP A 9 -8.87 8.52 5.00
CA ASP A 9 -9.59 9.41 4.08
C ASP A 9 -10.27 8.57 2.97
N GLU A 10 -11.60 8.51 2.99
CA GLU A 10 -12.40 7.72 2.03
C GLU A 10 -12.30 8.26 0.60
N ASP A 11 -12.16 9.57 0.42
CA ASP A 11 -12.12 10.20 -0.91
C ASP A 11 -10.83 9.86 -1.65
N ILE A 12 -9.72 9.70 -0.91
CA ILE A 12 -8.42 9.32 -1.45
C ILE A 12 -8.30 7.80 -1.60
N LEU A 13 -8.74 7.04 -0.58
CA LEU A 13 -8.49 5.60 -0.50
C LEU A 13 -9.52 4.76 -1.27
N GLY A 14 -10.74 5.25 -1.45
CA GLY A 14 -11.84 4.49 -2.04
C GLY A 14 -11.98 3.10 -1.40
N ASP A 15 -12.03 2.05 -2.22
CA ASP A 15 -12.14 0.65 -1.78
C ASP A 15 -10.96 0.19 -0.89
N GLY A 16 -9.83 0.90 -0.92
CA GLY A 16 -8.69 0.66 -0.04
C GLY A 16 -9.02 0.81 1.45
N ILE A 17 -10.11 1.51 1.79
CA ILE A 17 -10.64 1.66 3.15
C ILE A 17 -10.94 0.31 3.81
N ALA A 18 -11.27 -0.72 3.02
CA ALA A 18 -11.53 -2.06 3.53
C ALA A 18 -10.33 -2.69 4.28
N LEU A 19 -9.12 -2.14 4.11
CA LEU A 19 -7.88 -2.64 4.71
C LEU A 19 -7.48 -1.95 6.03
N VAL A 20 -8.25 -0.97 6.53
CA VAL A 20 -7.93 -0.19 7.76
C VAL A 20 -7.69 -1.09 8.99
N GLY A 21 -8.45 -2.18 9.13
CA GLY A 21 -8.33 -3.11 10.26
C GLY A 21 -7.08 -4.01 10.23
N VAL A 22 -6.35 -4.09 9.12
CA VAL A 22 -5.25 -5.05 8.95
C VAL A 22 -4.08 -4.77 9.91
N ALA A 23 -3.92 -3.52 10.36
CA ALA A 23 -2.89 -3.14 11.34
C ALA A 23 -3.04 -3.87 12.70
N GLN A 24 -4.23 -4.36 13.03
CA GLN A 24 -4.49 -5.16 14.23
C GLN A 24 -3.94 -6.60 14.11
N TYR A 25 -3.65 -7.06 12.88
CA TYR A 25 -3.20 -8.41 12.57
C TYR A 25 -1.84 -8.37 11.83
N PRO A 26 -0.70 -8.20 12.53
CA PRO A 26 0.62 -8.06 11.93
C PRO A 26 0.98 -9.15 10.90
N ALA A 27 0.51 -10.38 11.13
CA ALA A 27 0.73 -11.51 10.23
C ALA A 27 0.08 -11.32 8.84
N ARG A 28 -0.95 -10.47 8.71
CA ARG A 28 -1.73 -10.25 7.48
C ARG A 28 -1.40 -8.95 6.75
N VAL A 29 -0.59 -8.08 7.35
CA VAL A 29 -0.16 -6.80 6.76
C VAL A 29 0.52 -7.00 5.40
N LYS A 30 1.37 -8.01 5.26
CA LYS A 30 2.04 -8.31 3.99
C LYS A 30 1.07 -8.70 2.88
N CYS A 31 0.04 -9.49 3.21
CA CYS A 31 -0.96 -9.93 2.23
C CYS A 31 -1.80 -8.74 1.73
N ALA A 32 -2.21 -7.85 2.64
CA ALA A 32 -2.99 -6.66 2.29
C ALA A 32 -2.20 -5.66 1.43
N LEU A 33 -0.90 -5.52 1.69
CA LEU A 33 -0.03 -4.58 0.97
C LEU A 33 0.63 -5.15 -0.29
N LEU A 34 0.37 -6.41 -0.64
CA LEU A 34 1.06 -7.09 -1.74
C LEU A 34 0.86 -6.37 -3.08
N ALA A 35 -0.38 -6.01 -3.42
CA ALA A 35 -0.70 -5.31 -4.66
C ALA A 35 0.02 -3.95 -4.76
N TRP A 36 0.06 -3.19 -3.65
CA TRP A 36 0.76 -1.91 -3.60
C TRP A 36 2.28 -2.06 -3.75
N MET A 37 2.87 -3.11 -3.16
CA MET A 37 4.29 -3.40 -3.35
C MET A 37 4.61 -3.75 -4.80
N ALA A 38 3.75 -4.54 -5.46
CA ALA A 38 3.90 -4.84 -6.88
C ALA A 38 3.79 -3.59 -7.76
N TRP A 39 2.85 -2.68 -7.46
CA TRP A 39 2.73 -1.41 -8.17
C TRP A 39 3.98 -0.53 -7.98
N LYS A 40 4.48 -0.37 -6.75
CA LYS A 40 5.71 0.39 -6.50
C LYS A 40 6.92 -0.22 -7.22
N ASP A 41 7.04 -1.54 -7.21
CA ASP A 41 8.10 -2.24 -7.94
C ASP A 41 8.02 -1.96 -9.45
N ALA A 42 6.82 -2.08 -10.04
CA ALA A 42 6.59 -1.75 -11.44
C ALA A 42 6.86 -0.26 -11.75
N ALA A 43 6.51 0.67 -10.86
CA ALA A 43 6.78 2.10 -11.03
C ALA A 43 8.28 2.41 -10.97
N ILE A 44 9.02 1.76 -10.07
CA ILE A 44 10.48 1.85 -10.00
C ILE A 44 11.10 1.30 -11.28
N GLN A 45 10.62 0.14 -11.75
CA GLN A 45 11.08 -0.44 -13.01
C GLN A 45 10.78 0.49 -14.19
N ALA A 46 9.57 1.06 -14.27
CA ALA A 46 9.21 2.01 -15.33
C ALA A 46 10.12 3.26 -15.33
N GLY A 47 10.43 3.82 -14.15
CA GLY A 47 11.36 4.96 -14.04
C GLY A 47 12.85 4.59 -14.22
N ALA A 48 13.21 3.32 -14.05
CA ALA A 48 14.55 2.80 -14.37
C ALA A 48 14.71 2.47 -15.88
N ILE A 49 13.62 2.54 -16.65
CA ILE A 49 13.58 2.39 -18.12
C ILE A 49 13.35 3.79 -18.77
N GLU A 50 13.95 4.84 -18.20
CA GLU A 50 14.14 6.16 -18.85
C GLU A 50 15.63 6.45 -19.13
N GLU A 51 16.41 5.40 -19.40
CA GLU A 51 17.73 5.49 -20.04
C GLU A 51 17.78 4.54 -21.25
N GLN A 52 16.83 4.73 -22.19
CA GLN A 52 16.79 4.07 -23.51
C GLN A 52 15.74 4.70 -24.45
N SER A 53 15.74 6.04 -24.60
CA SER A 53 15.42 6.73 -25.87
C SER A 53 15.80 8.20 -25.81
#